data_AF-F7S2C6-F1
#
_entry.id   AF-F7S2C6-F1
#
_cell.length_a   1.000
_cell.length_b   1.000
_cell.length_c   1.000
_cell.angle_alpha   90.00
_cell.angle_beta   90.00
_cell.angle_gamma   90.00
#
_symmetry.space_group_name_H-M   'P 1'
#
loop_
_entity.id
_entity.type
_entity.pdbx_description
1 polymer ?
#
loop_
_entity_poly.entity_id
_entity_poly.type
_entity_poly.pdbx_seq_one_letter_code
_entity_poly.pdbx_strand_id
1 'polypeptide(L)'
;MQTNFTPDQLADPDIAVADRILRSCVHCGFCTATCPTFVTVGDEDDSPRGRIYMIKDMLETGAPASEPVAFHLDRCLSCLSCMTTCPSGVDYMHLIDHAR
;
A
#
# COMPACT_ATOMS: atom_id res chain seq x y z
N MET A 1 8.03 -2.21 -7.02
CA MET A 1 8.95 -2.38 -5.87
C MET A 1 9.34 -3.86 -5.76
N GLN A 2 10.42 -4.20 -5.04
CA GLN A 2 10.74 -5.61 -4.80
C GLN A 2 9.75 -6.20 -3.79
N THR A 3 9.33 -7.44 -4.02
CA THR A 3 8.54 -8.26 -3.10
C THR A 3 9.20 -9.63 -2.91
N ASN A 4 8.91 -10.27 -1.78
CA ASN A 4 9.55 -11.51 -1.30
C ASN A 4 8.54 -12.62 -0.94
N PHE A 5 7.42 -12.72 -1.66
CA PHE A 5 6.45 -13.79 -1.46
C PHE A 5 7.02 -15.16 -1.82
N THR A 6 6.66 -16.19 -1.04
CA THR A 6 7.00 -17.58 -1.34
C THR A 6 6.12 -18.14 -2.47
N PRO A 7 6.54 -19.22 -3.16
CA PRO A 7 5.70 -19.89 -4.15
C PRO A 7 4.35 -20.34 -3.60
N ASP A 8 4.30 -20.77 -2.33
CA ASP A 8 3.06 -21.20 -1.67
C ASP A 8 2.13 -20.01 -1.41
N GLN A 9 2.65 -18.85 -1.02
CA GLN A 9 1.87 -17.61 -0.89
C GLN A 9 1.30 -17.17 -2.23
N LEU A 10 2.08 -17.27 -3.31
CA LEU A 10 1.65 -16.91 -4.67
C LEU A 10 0.62 -17.88 -5.27
N ALA A 11 0.34 -19.02 -4.62
CA ALA A 11 -0.75 -19.91 -5.02
C ALA A 11 -2.13 -19.32 -4.65
N ASP A 12 -2.18 -18.40 -3.68
CA ASP A 12 -3.37 -17.61 -3.37
C ASP A 12 -3.60 -16.54 -4.46
N PRO A 13 -4.76 -16.55 -5.15
CA PRO A 13 -5.08 -15.56 -6.18
C PRO A 13 -5.00 -14.11 -5.69
N ASP A 14 -5.39 -13.85 -4.43
CA ASP A 14 -5.43 -12.50 -3.87
C ASP A 14 -4.01 -11.98 -3.64
N ILE A 15 -3.11 -12.82 -3.10
CA ILE A 15 -1.69 -12.49 -2.96
C ILE A 15 -1.02 -12.32 -4.33
N ALA A 16 -1.34 -13.15 -5.31
CA ALA A 16 -0.80 -13.02 -6.67
C ALA A 16 -1.23 -11.72 -7.37
N VAL A 17 -2.44 -11.22 -7.08
CA VAL A 17 -2.89 -9.90 -7.56
C VAL A 17 -2.14 -8.78 -6.81
N ALA A 18 -2.06 -8.86 -5.49
CA ALA A 18 -1.34 -7.89 -4.67
C ALA A 18 0.14 -7.79 -5.08
N ASP A 19 0.83 -8.90 -5.32
CA ASP A 19 2.22 -8.93 -5.79
C ASP A 19 2.41 -8.14 -7.09
N ARG A 20 1.53 -8.35 -8.07
CA ARG A 20 1.57 -7.60 -9.35
C ARG A 20 1.38 -6.11 -9.13
N ILE A 21 0.45 -5.72 -8.27
CA ILE A 21 0.20 -4.31 -7.94
C ILE A 21 1.41 -3.69 -7.23
N LEU A 22 1.96 -4.35 -6.21
CA LEU A 22 3.15 -3.89 -5.48
C LEU A 22 4.34 -3.71 -6.43
N ARG A 23 4.57 -4.68 -7.32
CA ARG A 23 5.65 -4.63 -8.31
C ARG A 23 5.54 -3.46 -9.27
N SER A 24 4.33 -2.96 -9.56
CA SER A 24 4.12 -1.79 -10.42
C SER A 24 4.68 -0.48 -9.85
N CYS A 25 4.81 -0.35 -8.52
CA CYS A 25 5.32 0.87 -7.90
C CYS A 25 6.80 1.14 -8.27
N VAL A 26 7.10 2.30 -8.85
CA VAL A 26 8.47 2.71 -9.24
C VAL A 26 9.10 3.77 -8.33
N HIS A 27 8.51 4.03 -7.16
CA HIS A 27 9.01 5.01 -6.18
C HIS A 27 9.08 6.46 -6.69
N CYS A 28 8.23 6.85 -7.63
CA CYS A 28 8.20 8.20 -8.21
C CYS A 28 7.71 9.31 -7.27
N GLY A 29 6.92 8.98 -6.24
CA GLY A 29 6.46 9.94 -5.22
C GLY A 29 5.27 10.83 -5.58
N PHE A 30 4.69 10.73 -6.78
CA PHE A 30 3.50 11.52 -7.14
C PHE A 30 2.31 11.29 -6.19
N CYS A 31 2.13 10.05 -5.71
CA CYS A 31 1.05 9.73 -4.78
C CYS A 31 1.16 10.47 -3.44
N THR A 32 2.38 10.75 -2.96
CA THR A 32 2.56 11.44 -1.67
C THR A 32 2.19 12.91 -1.81
N ALA A 33 2.59 13.56 -2.90
CA ALA A 33 2.30 14.97 -3.18
C ALA A 33 0.79 15.31 -3.26
N THR A 34 -0.07 14.33 -3.54
CA THR A 34 -1.53 14.53 -3.63
C THR A 34 -2.31 14.01 -2.42
N CYS A 35 -1.68 13.23 -1.53
CA CYS A 35 -2.41 12.59 -0.44
C CYS A 35 -2.73 13.60 0.67
N PRO A 36 -4.02 13.85 0.99
CA PRO A 36 -4.41 14.88 1.96
C PRO A 36 -3.87 14.63 3.37
N THR A 37 -3.79 13.36 3.80
CA THR A 37 -3.23 13.04 5.13
C THR A 37 -1.74 13.35 5.20
N PHE A 38 -0.99 12.93 4.19
CA PHE A 38 0.45 13.17 4.13
C PHE A 38 0.78 14.66 4.05
N VAL A 39 0.14 15.41 3.15
CA VAL A 39 0.48 16.85 2.97
C VAL A 39 0.10 17.69 4.20
N THR A 40 -0.83 17.20 5.03
CA THR A 40 -1.25 17.89 6.25
C THR A 40 -0.35 17.53 7.43
N VAL A 41 -0.01 16.25 7.58
CA VAL A 41 0.66 15.71 8.78
C VAL A 41 2.18 15.69 8.61
N GLY A 42 2.66 15.44 7.38
CA GLY A 42 4.08 15.30 7.05
C GLY A 42 4.70 13.96 7.44
N ASP A 43 3.91 13.02 7.94
CA ASP A 43 4.35 11.68 8.34
C ASP A 43 4.32 10.72 7.15
N GLU A 44 5.47 10.15 6.77
CA GLU A 44 5.58 9.26 5.62
C GLU A 44 4.76 7.98 5.78
N ASP A 45 4.53 7.51 7.01
CA ASP A 45 3.67 6.34 7.28
C ASP A 45 2.19 6.65 6.98
N ASP A 46 1.79 7.93 7.04
CA ASP A 46 0.49 8.42 6.58
C ASP A 46 0.44 8.75 5.08
N SER A 47 1.52 8.49 4.34
CA SER A 47 1.54 8.59 2.87
C SER A 47 0.98 7.34 2.22
N PRO A 48 0.43 7.42 0.98
CA PRO A 48 -0.02 6.23 0.26
C PRO A 48 1.13 5.24 0.05
N ARG A 49 2.36 5.74 -0.14
CA ARG A 49 3.53 4.89 -0.30
C ARG A 49 3.92 4.22 1.01
N GLY A 50 3.93 4.94 2.13
CA GLY A 50 4.20 4.36 3.46
C GLY A 50 3.22 3.25 3.79
N ARG A 51 1.93 3.50 3.56
CA ARG A 51 0.88 2.46 3.69
C ARG A 51 1.11 1.26 2.77
N ILE A 52 1.46 1.47 1.50
CA ILE A 52 1.81 0.37 0.59
C ILE A 52 2.97 -0.49 1.17
N TYR A 53 3.97 0.12 1.79
CA TYR A 53 5.06 -0.62 2.44
C TYR A 53 4.59 -1.43 3.65
N MET A 54 3.74 -0.85 4.51
CA MET A 54 3.17 -1.57 5.64
C MET A 54 2.30 -2.74 5.19
N ILE A 55 1.45 -2.54 4.17
CA ILE A 55 0.60 -3.59 3.60
C ILE A 55 1.45 -4.69 2.99
N LYS A 56 2.51 -4.35 2.24
CA LYS A 56 3.45 -5.33 1.71
C LYS A 56 4.04 -6.19 2.83
N ASP A 57 4.49 -5.58 3.92
CA ASP A 57 5.09 -6.30 5.04
C ASP A 57 4.10 -7.25 5.72
N MET A 58 2.86 -6.79 5.94
CA MET A 58 1.77 -7.62 6.45
C MET A 58 1.53 -8.85 5.55
N LEU A 59 1.43 -8.65 4.23
CA LEU A 59 1.16 -9.72 3.28
C LEU A 59 2.34 -10.70 3.15
N GLU A 60 3.58 -10.21 3.13
CA GLU A 60 4.77 -11.06 3.01
C GLU A 60 5.00 -11.90 4.27
N THR A 61 4.73 -11.35 5.45
CA THR A 61 4.87 -12.06 6.73
C THR A 61 3.65 -12.94 7.04
N GLY A 62 2.51 -12.69 6.39
CA GLY A 62 1.22 -13.31 6.73
C GLY A 62 0.70 -12.89 8.10
N ALA A 63 1.23 -11.79 8.66
CA ALA A 63 0.85 -11.28 9.97
C ALA A 63 -0.22 -10.18 9.84
N PRO A 64 -1.17 -10.10 10.79
CA PRO A 64 -2.10 -8.98 10.83
C PRO A 64 -1.37 -7.66 11.13
N ALA A 65 -2.03 -6.55 10.84
CA ALA A 65 -1.54 -5.23 11.22
C ALA A 65 -1.30 -5.15 12.73
N SER A 66 -0.11 -4.70 13.12
CA SER A 66 0.14 -4.27 14.50
C SER A 66 -0.64 -3.00 14.82
N GLU A 67 -0.81 -2.67 16.09
CA GLU A 67 -1.54 -1.46 16.50
C GLU A 67 -1.00 -0.16 15.85
N PRO A 68 0.32 0.09 15.77
CA PRO A 68 0.84 1.26 15.05
C PRO A 68 0.52 1.22 13.55
N VAL A 69 0.61 0.05 12.91
CA VAL A 69 0.30 -0.11 11.48
C VAL A 69 -1.18 0.18 11.23
N ALA A 70 -2.07 -0.42 12.02
CA ALA A 70 -3.51 -0.19 11.94
C ALA A 70 -3.84 1.31 12.10
N PHE A 71 -3.21 2.00 13.06
CA PHE A 71 -3.38 3.45 13.24
C PHE A 71 -3.10 4.24 11.95
N HIS A 72 -2.00 3.98 11.26
CA HIS A 72 -1.68 4.68 10.01
C HIS A 72 -2.61 4.28 8.85
N LEU A 73 -2.99 3.01 8.75
CA LEU A 73 -3.91 2.51 7.72
C LEU A 73 -5.32 3.11 7.88
N ASP A 74 -5.82 3.22 9.11
CA ASP A 74 -7.16 3.76 9.41
C ASP A 74 -7.27 5.25 9.16
N ARG A 75 -6.15 5.98 9.19
CA ARG A 75 -6.12 7.40 8.80
C ARG A 75 -6.28 7.61 7.30
N CYS A 76 -6.21 6.57 6.48
CA CYS A 76 -6.51 6.70 5.05
C CYS A 76 -7.99 7.09 4.84
N LEU A 77 -8.22 8.23 4.18
CA LEU A 77 -9.57 8.74 3.91
C LEU A 77 -10.30 8.02 2.75
N SER A 78 -9.67 7.02 2.13
CA SER A 78 -10.19 6.33 0.93
C SER A 78 -10.60 7.28 -0.22
N CYS A 79 -9.93 8.43 -0.35
CA CYS A 79 -10.24 9.44 -1.38
C CYS A 79 -9.69 9.11 -2.78
N LEU A 80 -8.80 8.11 -2.87
CA LEU A 80 -8.19 7.58 -4.11
C LEU A 80 -7.40 8.58 -4.98
N SER A 81 -7.13 9.78 -4.49
CA SER A 81 -6.30 10.78 -5.21
C SER A 81 -4.94 10.21 -5.63
N CYS A 82 -4.36 9.35 -4.80
CA CYS A 82 -3.12 8.63 -5.08
C CYS A 82 -3.17 7.77 -6.36
N MET A 83 -4.32 7.17 -6.69
CA MET A 83 -4.49 6.34 -7.89
C MET A 83 -4.60 7.22 -9.13
N THR A 84 -5.40 8.29 -9.08
CA THR A 84 -5.58 9.21 -10.20
C THR A 84 -4.27 9.85 -10.65
N THR A 85 -3.37 10.15 -9.71
CA THR A 85 -2.07 10.74 -10.04
C THR A 85 -0.97 9.72 -10.35
N CYS A 86 -1.17 8.43 -10.08
CA CYS A 86 -0.08 7.45 -10.16
C CYS A 86 0.27 7.15 -11.63
N PRO A 87 1.47 7.51 -12.12
CA PRO A 87 1.84 7.22 -13.50
C PRO A 87 2.07 5.72 -13.75
N SER A 88 2.30 4.95 -12.68
CA SER A 88 2.51 3.49 -12.74
C SER A 88 1.21 2.70 -12.61
N GLY A 89 0.08 3.35 -12.34
CA GLY A 89 -1.21 2.68 -12.20
C GLY A 89 -1.29 1.72 -11.01
N VAL A 90 -0.63 2.04 -9.88
CA VAL A 90 -0.75 1.24 -8.65
C VAL A 90 -2.21 1.26 -8.18
N ASP A 91 -2.85 0.10 -8.19
CA ASP A 91 -4.21 -0.09 -7.69
C ASP A 91 -4.23 -0.09 -6.14
N TYR A 92 -4.17 1.13 -5.59
CA TYR A 92 -4.14 1.34 -4.14
C TYR A 92 -5.40 0.82 -3.45
N MET A 93 -6.56 0.90 -4.10
CA MET A 93 -7.83 0.46 -3.52
C MET A 93 -7.78 -1.04 -3.21
N HIS A 94 -7.29 -1.84 -4.16
CA HIS A 94 -7.13 -3.27 -3.94
C HIS A 94 -6.21 -3.57 -2.74
N LEU A 95 -5.13 -2.81 -2.56
CA LEU A 95 -4.19 -3.04 -1.45
C LEU A 95 -4.79 -2.64 -0.09
N ILE A 96 -5.47 -1.50 0.01
CA ILE A 96 -6.02 -1.04 1.29
C ILE A 96 -7.20 -1.89 1.76
N ASP A 97 -7.94 -2.53 0.86
CA ASP A 97 -8.99 -3.50 1.19
C ASP A 97 -8.44 -4.77 1.85
N HIS A 98 -7.23 -5.22 1.48
CA HIS A 98 -6.56 -6.33 2.17
C HIS A 98 -6.08 -5.98 3.59
N ALA A 99 -6.01 -4.68 3.89
CA ALA A 99 -5.39 -4.17 5.10
C ALA A 99 -6.40 -3.79 6.20
N ARG A 100 -7.70 -3.83 5.88
CA ARG A 100 -8.82 -3.44 6.76
C ARG A 100 -9.83 -4.57 6.89
#